data_AF-A0A657IVK6-F1
#
_entry.id   AF-A0A657IVK6-F1
#
_cell.length_a   1.000
_cell.length_b   1.000
_cell.length_c   1.000
_cell.angle_alpha   90.00
_cell.angle_beta   90.00
_cell.angle_gamma   90.00
#
_symmetry.space_group_name_H-M   'P 1'
#
loop_
_entity.id
_entity.type
_entity.pdbx_description
1 polymer ?
#
loop_
_entity_poly.entity_id
_entity_poly.type
_entity_poly.pdbx_seq_one_letter_code
_entity_poly.pdbx_strand_id
1 'polypeptide(L)'
;MGMTAPRVLAPPLMPSARSGWSTLFEVRRRLGRGWTVIGGQMAQLHSWERGRGDPRPTTDLDAGLGYREVPGIGVVLTGLLRDLGYRAGTISPDGPQVRWVREGLGDRRADPPWFGQTPL
;
A
#
# COMPACT_ATOMS: atom_id res chain seq x y z
N MET A 1 9.13 -25.69 13.65
CA MET A 1 10.29 -25.36 12.80
C MET A 1 10.17 -23.90 12.42
N GLY A 2 10.92 -23.02 13.07
CA GLY A 2 10.84 -21.58 12.80
C GLY A 2 11.41 -21.31 11.41
N MET A 3 10.56 -20.96 10.45
CA MET A 3 11.03 -20.44 9.17
C MET A 3 11.70 -19.10 9.43
N THR A 4 13.03 -19.05 9.37
CA THR A 4 13.75 -17.80 9.25
C THR A 4 13.27 -17.15 7.96
N ALA A 5 12.59 -16.00 8.07
CA ALA A 5 12.13 -15.30 6.88
C ALA A 5 13.35 -14.91 6.03
N PRO A 6 13.30 -15.10 4.70
CA PRO A 6 14.42 -14.78 3.83
C PRO A 6 14.76 -13.29 3.94
N ARG A 7 16.05 -12.97 4.03
CA ARG A 7 16.51 -11.58 3.99
C ARG A 7 16.41 -11.07 2.55
N VAL A 8 15.57 -10.07 2.34
CA VAL A 8 15.40 -9.41 1.03
C VAL A 8 16.24 -8.13 0.98
N LEU A 9 17.03 -7.96 -0.09
CA LEU A 9 17.79 -6.74 -0.35
C LEU A 9 17.04 -5.89 -1.37
N ALA A 10 16.48 -4.78 -0.92
CA ALA A 10 15.88 -3.80 -1.83
C ALA A 10 16.98 -3.02 -2.59
N PRO A 11 16.80 -2.74 -3.90
CA PRO A 11 17.66 -1.82 -4.62
C PRO A 11 17.48 -0.39 -4.09
N PRO A 12 18.34 0.58 -4.48
CA PRO A 12 18.11 1.98 -4.18
C PRO A 12 16.71 2.44 -4.61
N LEU A 13 15.92 2.91 -3.64
CA LEU A 13 14.54 3.33 -3.86
C LEU A 13 14.43 4.83 -4.07
N MET A 14 13.59 5.23 -5.02
CA MET A 14 13.12 6.61 -5.14
C MET A 14 12.38 7.04 -3.85
N PRO A 15 12.36 8.34 -3.51
CA PRO A 15 11.76 8.82 -2.26
C PRO A 15 10.31 8.38 -2.04
N SER A 16 9.48 8.37 -3.10
CA SER A 16 8.09 7.92 -3.04
C SER A 16 7.98 6.44 -2.68
N ALA A 17 8.72 5.58 -3.39
CA ALA A 17 8.76 4.15 -3.12
C ALA A 17 9.28 3.87 -1.70
N ARG A 18 10.37 4.53 -1.27
CA ARG A 18 10.90 4.41 0.09
C ARG A 18 9.84 4.76 1.14
N SER A 19 9.09 5.83 0.94
CA SER A 19 8.05 6.23 1.89
C SER A 19 6.92 5.21 1.98
N GLY A 20 6.50 4.63 0.85
CA GLY A 20 5.52 3.54 0.86
C GLY A 20 5.98 2.34 1.69
N TRP A 21 7.24 1.91 1.51
CA TRP A 21 7.84 0.84 2.32
C TRP A 21 7.96 1.20 3.81
N SER A 22 8.35 2.44 4.14
CA SER A 22 8.36 2.90 5.53
C SER A 22 6.97 2.83 6.15
N THR A 23 5.92 3.24 5.44
CA THR A 23 4.53 3.12 5.91
C THR A 23 4.15 1.66 6.14
N LEU A 24 4.52 0.74 5.25
CA LEU A 24 4.27 -0.70 5.48
C LEU A 24 4.94 -1.22 6.75
N PHE A 25 6.15 -0.79 7.05
CA PHE A 25 6.84 -1.19 8.28
C PHE A 25 6.13 -0.64 9.52
N GLU A 26 5.59 0.57 9.48
CA GLU A 26 4.74 1.12 10.54
C GLU A 26 3.47 0.30 10.74
N VAL A 27 2.76 -0.02 9.65
CA VAL A 27 1.55 -0.83 9.70
C VAL A 27 1.86 -2.21 10.26
N ARG A 28 2.94 -2.86 9.80
CA ARG A 28 3.36 -4.18 10.32
C ARG A 28 3.69 -4.12 11.81
N ARG A 29 4.35 -3.06 12.25
CA ARG A 29 4.76 -2.88 13.65
C ARG A 29 3.56 -2.66 14.58
N ARG A 30 2.53 -1.94 14.13
CA ARG A 30 1.39 -1.56 14.97
C ARG A 30 0.17 -2.48 14.84
N LEU A 31 -0.18 -2.93 13.63
CA LEU A 31 -1.33 -3.82 13.41
C LEU A 31 -0.97 -5.30 13.51
N GLY A 32 0.27 -5.67 13.19
CA GLY A 32 0.69 -7.07 13.18
C GLY A 32 0.08 -7.87 12.03
N ARG A 33 -1.13 -8.44 12.24
CA ARG A 33 -1.82 -9.40 11.35
C ARG A 33 -3.17 -8.87 10.84
N GLY A 34 -3.90 -9.67 10.07
CA GLY A 34 -5.22 -9.34 9.53
C GLY A 34 -5.19 -8.46 8.28
N TRP A 35 -4.01 -8.13 7.77
CA TRP A 35 -3.82 -7.39 6.53
C TRP A 35 -2.66 -7.98 5.73
N THR A 36 -2.61 -7.69 4.44
CA THR A 36 -1.50 -8.06 3.57
C THR A 36 -1.20 -6.95 2.57
N VAL A 37 0.08 -6.83 2.18
CA VAL A 37 0.44 -6.02 1.02
C VAL A 37 -0.12 -6.69 -0.24
N ILE A 38 -0.65 -5.88 -1.15
CA ILE A 38 -1.08 -6.30 -2.49
C ILE A 38 -0.50 -5.31 -3.53
N GLY A 39 -0.84 -5.47 -4.81
CA GLY A 39 -0.47 -4.51 -5.85
C GLY A 39 1.03 -4.44 -6.14
N GLY A 40 1.50 -3.25 -6.50
CA GLY A 40 2.87 -3.02 -6.99
C GLY A 40 3.96 -3.40 -5.99
N GLN A 41 3.76 -3.11 -4.70
CA GLN A 41 4.75 -3.44 -3.67
C GLN A 41 4.86 -4.94 -3.39
N MET A 42 3.77 -5.70 -3.53
CA MET A 42 3.81 -7.17 -3.47
C MET A 42 4.63 -7.74 -4.63
N ALA A 43 4.43 -7.21 -5.85
CA ALA A 43 5.20 -7.62 -7.02
C ALA A 43 6.70 -7.28 -6.87
N GLN A 44 7.03 -6.10 -6.34
CA GLN A 44 8.40 -5.70 -6.02
C GLN A 44 9.06 -6.66 -5.04
N LEU A 45 8.39 -6.97 -3.92
CA LEU A 45 8.91 -7.89 -2.91
C LEU A 45 9.27 -9.24 -3.54
N HIS A 46 8.36 -9.81 -4.33
CA HIS A 46 8.60 -11.08 -5.01
C HIS A 46 9.72 -11.02 -6.05
N SER A 47 9.94 -9.87 -6.70
CA SER A 47 11.08 -9.68 -7.60
C SER A 47 12.40 -9.68 -6.82
N TRP A 48 12.46 -8.91 -5.73
CA TRP A 48 13.65 -8.79 -4.90
C TRP A 48 14.01 -10.09 -4.18
N GLU A 49 13.02 -10.86 -3.72
CA GLU A 49 13.21 -12.21 -3.19
C GLU A 49 13.93 -13.15 -4.16
N ARG A 50 13.81 -12.90 -5.47
CA ARG A 50 14.42 -13.69 -6.55
C ARG A 50 15.69 -13.05 -7.10
N GLY A 51 16.20 -11.99 -6.46
CA GLY A 51 17.37 -11.25 -6.92
C GLY A 51 17.15 -10.50 -8.25
N ARG A 52 15.89 -10.19 -8.59
CA ARG A 52 15.54 -9.47 -9.83
C ARG A 52 15.26 -7.99 -9.55
N GLY A 53 15.54 -7.15 -10.55
CA GLY A 53 15.26 -5.72 -10.53
C GLY A 53 13.76 -5.41 -10.52
N ASP A 54 13.42 -4.14 -10.29
CA ASP A 54 12.02 -3.70 -10.22
C ASP A 54 11.42 -3.61 -11.64
N PRO A 55 10.35 -4.38 -11.97
CA PRO A 55 9.74 -4.32 -13.28
C PRO A 55 9.03 -2.98 -13.56
N ARG A 56 8.65 -2.21 -12.53
CA ARG A 56 8.01 -0.89 -12.69
C ARG A 56 7.94 -0.14 -11.35
N PRO A 57 8.42 1.12 -11.26
CA PRO A 57 8.25 1.92 -10.05
C PRO A 57 6.77 2.11 -9.71
N THR A 58 6.34 1.62 -8.54
CA THR A 58 5.04 1.97 -7.93
C THR A 58 5.19 3.22 -7.08
N THR A 59 4.25 4.15 -7.21
CA THR A 59 4.23 5.41 -6.44
C THR A 59 3.17 5.40 -5.35
N ASP A 60 2.33 4.38 -5.33
CA ASP A 60 1.24 4.12 -4.42
C ASP A 60 1.50 2.86 -3.58
N LEU A 61 0.61 2.62 -2.63
CA LEU A 61 0.64 1.49 -1.72
C LEU A 61 -0.77 0.92 -1.59
N ASP A 62 -0.90 -0.38 -1.82
CA ASP A 62 -2.15 -1.11 -1.68
C ASP A 62 -2.06 -2.18 -0.57
N ALA A 63 -3.12 -2.27 0.23
CA ALA A 63 -3.24 -3.27 1.29
C ALA A 63 -4.63 -3.93 1.26
N GLY A 64 -4.65 -5.25 1.30
CA GLY A 64 -5.86 -6.04 1.51
C GLY A 64 -6.15 -6.19 3.00
N LEU A 65 -7.40 -5.96 3.41
CA LEU A 65 -7.83 -6.06 4.80
C LEU A 65 -8.75 -7.26 5.03
N GLY A 66 -8.36 -8.11 5.97
CA GLY A 66 -9.09 -9.30 6.39
C GLY A 66 -10.20 -8.99 7.39
N TYR A 67 -11.26 -8.30 6.96
CA TYR A 67 -12.40 -7.94 7.84
C TYR A 67 -13.06 -9.14 8.55
N ARG A 68 -12.99 -10.33 7.95
CA ARG A 68 -13.50 -11.58 8.55
C ARG A 68 -12.58 -12.12 9.65
N GLU A 69 -11.27 -11.94 9.53
CA GLU A 69 -10.30 -12.37 10.55
C GLU A 69 -10.27 -11.39 11.72
N VAL A 70 -10.30 -10.09 11.42
CA VAL A 70 -10.22 -9.01 12.40
C VAL A 70 -11.37 -8.03 12.16
N PRO A 71 -12.53 -8.23 12.82
CA PRO A 71 -13.63 -7.27 12.79
C PRO A 71 -13.14 -5.89 13.23
N GLY A 72 -13.48 -4.85 12.47
CA GLY A 72 -13.08 -3.46 12.77
C GLY A 72 -11.67 -3.06 12.31
N ILE A 73 -10.93 -3.93 11.61
CA ILE A 73 -9.57 -3.60 11.13
C ILE A 73 -9.50 -2.32 10.31
N GLY A 74 -10.55 -2.00 9.53
CA GLY A 74 -10.63 -0.74 8.78
C GLY A 74 -10.60 0.50 9.68
N VAL A 75 -11.26 0.45 10.85
CA VAL A 75 -11.26 1.56 11.82
C VAL A 75 -9.88 1.71 12.44
N VAL A 76 -9.25 0.60 12.81
CA VAL A 76 -7.90 0.60 13.41
C VAL A 76 -6.87 1.12 12.41
N LEU A 77 -6.91 0.65 11.17
CA LEU A 77 -6.02 1.14 10.11
C LEU A 77 -6.27 2.62 9.81
N THR A 78 -7.53 3.06 9.76
CA THR A 78 -7.89 4.47 9.58
C THR A 78 -7.28 5.35 10.67
N GLY A 79 -7.38 4.93 11.94
CA GLY A 79 -6.74 5.63 13.06
C GLY A 79 -5.23 5.70 12.88
N LEU A 80 -4.59 4.58 12.55
CA LEU A 80 -3.15 4.55 12.30
C LEU A 80 -2.73 5.48 11.15
N LEU A 81 -3.42 5.43 10.02
CA LEU A 81 -3.06 6.26 8.87
C LEU A 81 -3.16 7.74 9.22
N ARG A 82 -4.16 8.14 10.01
CA ARG A 82 -4.27 9.50 10.55
C ARG A 82 -3.11 9.86 11.48
N ASP A 83 -2.70 8.97 12.38
CA ASP A 83 -1.55 9.17 13.26
C ASP A 83 -0.23 9.32 12.48
N LEU A 84 -0.14 8.67 11.31
CA LEU A 84 0.98 8.78 10.37
C LEU A 84 0.88 10.02 9.46
N GLY A 85 -0.13 10.87 9.66
CA GLY A 85 -0.33 12.11 8.91
C GLY A 85 -1.03 11.94 7.55
N TYR A 86 -1.60 10.77 7.26
CA TYR A 86 -2.42 10.58 6.07
C TYR A 86 -3.83 11.16 6.24
N ARG A 87 -4.39 11.61 5.14
CA ARG A 87 -5.77 12.07 5.01
C ARG A 87 -6.47 11.23 3.94
N ALA A 88 -7.78 11.03 4.07
CA ALA A 88 -8.56 10.39 3.01
C ALA A 88 -8.66 11.37 1.82
N GLY A 89 -8.14 10.98 0.66
CA GLY A 89 -8.16 11.76 -0.58
C GLY A 89 -9.43 11.53 -1.41
N THR A 90 -10.10 10.38 -1.23
CA THR A 90 -11.42 10.10 -1.79
C THR A 90 -12.16 9.11 -0.90
N ILE A 91 -13.44 9.39 -0.65
CA ILE A 91 -14.41 8.38 -0.20
C ILE A 91 -15.13 8.00 -1.49
N SER A 92 -14.85 6.84 -2.08
CA SER A 92 -15.63 6.40 -3.24
C SER A 92 -17.08 6.21 -2.79
N PRO A 93 -18.07 6.85 -3.44
CA PRO A 93 -19.49 6.66 -3.10
C PRO A 93 -19.97 5.21 -3.28
N ASP A 94 -19.29 4.42 -4.13
CA ASP A 94 -19.75 3.12 -4.61
C ASP A 94 -18.85 1.92 -4.23
N GLY A 95 -17.82 2.08 -3.38
CA GLY A 95 -17.00 0.92 -3.00
C GLY A 95 -15.81 1.15 -2.05
N PRO A 96 -15.22 0.05 -1.52
CA PRO A 96 -14.40 0.03 -0.31
C PRO A 96 -12.97 0.58 -0.45
N GLN A 97 -12.61 1.15 -1.60
CA GLN A 97 -11.27 1.64 -1.85
C GLN A 97 -11.15 3.10 -1.43
N VAL A 98 -10.63 3.31 -0.22
CA VAL A 98 -10.29 4.64 0.30
C VAL A 98 -8.86 4.96 -0.12
N ARG A 99 -8.69 6.00 -0.92
CA ARG A 99 -7.37 6.53 -1.26
C ARG A 99 -6.86 7.38 -0.11
N TRP A 100 -5.64 7.13 0.36
CA TRP A 100 -4.99 7.89 1.42
C TRP A 100 -3.83 8.70 0.87
N VAL A 101 -3.75 9.97 1.24
CA VAL A 101 -2.73 10.91 0.78
C VAL A 101 -1.99 11.54 1.95
N ARG A 102 -0.70 11.83 1.78
CA ARG A 102 0.14 12.54 2.75
C ARG A 102 0.87 13.67 2.03
N GLU A 103 0.76 14.90 2.54
CA GLU A 103 1.43 16.08 1.95
C GLU A 103 2.95 15.87 1.89
N GLY A 104 3.58 16.33 0.80
CA GLY A 104 5.01 16.15 0.54
C GLY A 104 5.41 14.86 -0.21
N LEU A 105 4.45 13.94 -0.46
CA LEU A 105 4.65 12.76 -1.29
C LEU A 105 3.84 12.89 -2.57
N GLY A 106 4.39 13.69 -3.50
CA GLY A 106 3.89 13.95 -4.85
C GLY A 106 2.55 13.31 -5.21
N ASP A 107 1.47 14.05 -5.00
CA ASP A 107 0.21 13.80 -5.70
C ASP A 107 0.44 14.17 -7.17
N ARG A 108 0.92 13.19 -7.96
CA ARG A 108 0.92 13.31 -9.41
C ARG A 108 -0.29 12.55 -9.92
N ARG A 109 -1.37 13.32 -10.11
CA ARG A 109 -2.50 12.99 -10.97
C ARG A 109 -2.02 12.28 -12.24
N ALA A 110 -2.53 11.09 -12.44
CA ALA A 110 -2.90 10.58 -13.75
C ALA A 110 -4.03 9.61 -13.48
N ASP A 111 -5.26 10.12 -13.37
CA ASP A 111 -6.42 9.28 -13.61
C ASP A 111 -6.25 8.74 -15.04
N PRO A 112 -6.20 7.41 -15.25
CA PRO A 112 -6.22 6.87 -16.59
C PRO A 112 -7.56 7.28 -17.24
N PRO A 113 -7.59 7.70 -18.51
CA PRO A 113 -8.80 8.14 -19.19
C PRO A 113 -9.86 7.03 -19.41
N TRP A 114 -9.67 5.85 -18.82
CA TRP A 114 -10.45 4.64 -19.09
C TRP A 114 -11.58 4.40 -18.07
N PHE A 115 -11.66 5.15 -16.98
CA PHE A 115 -12.85 5.15 -16.14
C PHE A 115 -13.86 6.19 -16.66
N GLY A 116 -14.86 5.72 -17.41
CA GLY A 116 -16.08 6.51 -17.65
C GLY A 116 -16.45 6.84 -19.10
N GLN A 117 -16.21 5.95 -20.06
CA GLN A 117 -16.96 6.00 -21.33
C GLN A 117 -17.76 4.71 -21.52
N THR A 118 -18.99 4.71 -21.02
CA THR A 118 -20.06 3.91 -21.63
C THR A 118 -20.76 4.84 -22.62
N PRO A 119 -20.74 4.59 -23.94
CA PRO A 119 -21.59 5.33 -24.84
C PRO A 119 -23.04 4.89 -24.63
N LEU A 120 -23.96 5.86 -24.59
CA LEU A 120 -25.36 5.63 -24.95
C LEU A 120 -25.45 5.34 -26.45
#